data_AF-A0A3S0ZNM3-F1
#
_entry.id   AF-A0A3S0ZNM3-F1
#
_cell.length_a   1.000
_cell.length_b   1.000
_cell.length_c   1.000
_cell.angle_alpha   90.00
_cell.angle_beta   90.00
_cell.angle_gamma   90.00
#
_symmetry.space_group_name_H-M   'P 1'
#
loop_
_entity.id
_entity.type
_entity.pdbx_description
1 polymer ?
#
loop_
_entity_poly.entity_id
_entity_poly.type
_entity_poly.pdbx_seq_one_letter_code
_entity_poly.pdbx_strand_id
1 'polypeptide(L)'
;MWSDVADALLQGVIPASTTASAGKSAFIGVLSAVDSNSPTGVALLEAAFVAYAGALAGGMTPTYTGSPPPAPIGLSALLSSTSMDANVVAANMATLLITWAKTGTATMIAPPFTVLNWN
;
A
#
# COMPACT_ATOMS: atom_id res chain seq x y z
N MET A 1 13.64 -2.69 -5.55
CA MET A 1 14.05 -1.79 -4.44
C MET A 1 12.85 -1.19 -3.70
N TRP A 2 11.91 -0.46 -4.33
CA TRP A 2 10.64 -0.06 -3.65
C TRP A 2 9.54 -1.13 -3.69
N SER A 3 9.48 -1.90 -4.77
CA SER A 3 8.58 -3.05 -4.91
C SER A 3 8.80 -4.11 -3.84
N ASP A 4 10.04 -4.29 -3.38
CA ASP A 4 10.39 -5.28 -2.35
C ASP A 4 10.04 -4.76 -0.95
N VAL A 5 10.08 -3.45 -0.75
CA VAL A 5 9.54 -2.80 0.46
C VAL A 5 8.02 -2.95 0.51
N ALA A 6 7.32 -2.67 -0.60
CA ALA A 6 5.88 -2.88 -0.68
C ALA A 6 5.48 -4.35 -0.45
N ASP A 7 6.25 -5.29 -1.01
CA ASP A 7 6.04 -6.73 -0.84
C ASP A 7 6.32 -7.19 0.61
N ALA A 8 7.40 -6.70 1.24
CA ALA A 8 7.70 -6.97 2.64
C ALA A 8 6.67 -6.36 3.61
N LEU A 9 6.11 -5.19 3.27
CA LEU A 9 5.07 -4.53 4.06
C LEU A 9 3.71 -5.22 3.96
N LEU A 10 3.43 -5.89 2.84
CA LEU A 10 2.10 -6.43 2.52
C LEU A 10 2.04 -7.96 2.45
N GLN A 11 3.18 -8.67 2.61
CA GLN A 11 3.23 -10.13 2.75
C GLN A 11 2.42 -10.66 3.94
N GLY A 12 2.16 -9.81 4.95
CA GLY A 12 1.40 -10.13 6.16
C GLY A 12 -0.11 -9.90 6.05
N VAL A 13 -0.62 -9.34 4.94
CA VAL A 13 -2.03 -9.00 4.83
C VAL A 13 -2.89 -10.24 4.99
N ILE A 14 -3.72 -10.23 6.03
CA ILE A 14 -4.72 -11.26 6.30
C ILE A 14 -6.08 -10.71 5.89
N PRO A 15 -6.87 -11.47 5.11
CA PRO A 15 -6.57 -12.77 4.49
C PRO A 15 -5.55 -12.68 3.35
N ALA A 16 -4.86 -13.79 3.10
CA ALA A 16 -3.90 -13.88 1.99
C ALA A 16 -4.59 -13.57 0.65
N SER A 17 -3.98 -12.67 -0.12
CA SER A 17 -4.48 -12.28 -1.43
C SER A 17 -3.82 -13.08 -2.54
N THR A 18 -4.63 -13.61 -3.46
CA THR A 18 -4.15 -14.36 -4.64
C THR A 18 -3.54 -13.46 -5.72
N THR A 19 -3.75 -12.14 -5.65
CA THR A 19 -3.33 -11.17 -6.66
C THR A 19 -2.10 -10.36 -6.25
N ALA A 20 -1.45 -10.70 -5.12
CA ALA A 20 -0.28 -9.98 -4.62
C ALA A 20 0.83 -9.84 -5.68
N SER A 21 1.15 -10.92 -6.41
CA SER A 21 2.16 -10.87 -7.47
C SER A 21 1.76 -9.95 -8.64
N ALA A 22 0.48 -9.96 -9.04
CA ALA A 22 -0.03 -9.08 -10.10
C ALA A 22 -0.04 -7.61 -9.64
N GLY A 23 -0.41 -7.36 -8.38
CA GLY A 23 -0.37 -6.05 -7.75
C GLY A 23 1.06 -5.50 -7.67
N LYS A 24 2.05 -6.33 -7.34
CA LYS A 24 3.48 -5.95 -7.35
C LYS A 24 3.93 -5.54 -8.76
N SER A 25 3.48 -6.25 -9.79
CA SER A 25 3.77 -5.89 -11.19
C SER A 25 3.16 -4.53 -11.56
N ALA A 26 1.91 -4.26 -11.16
CA ALA A 26 1.26 -2.97 -11.39
C ALA A 26 1.99 -1.83 -10.64
N PHE A 27 2.41 -2.06 -9.39
CA PHE A 27 3.20 -1.13 -8.61
C PHE A 27 4.51 -0.75 -9.31
N ILE A 28 5.24 -1.75 -9.83
CA ILE A 28 6.47 -1.53 -10.60
C ILE A 28 6.17 -0.72 -11.87
N GLY A 29 5.08 -1.02 -12.58
CA GLY A 29 4.66 -0.28 -13.77
C GLY A 29 4.42 1.22 -13.49
N VAL A 30 3.75 1.54 -12.39
CA VAL A 30 3.51 2.95 -11.98
C VAL A 30 4.83 3.63 -11.62
N LEU A 31 5.73 2.96 -10.89
CA LEU A 31 7.03 3.53 -10.55
C LEU A 31 7.98 3.67 -11.73
N SER A 32 7.90 2.81 -12.74
CA SER A 32 8.71 2.95 -13.96
C SER A 32 8.33 4.18 -14.79
N ALA A 33 7.17 4.78 -14.54
CA ALA A 33 6.74 6.04 -15.14
C ALA A 33 7.23 7.27 -14.34
N VAL A 34 7.86 7.08 -13.18
CA VAL A 34 8.45 8.18 -12.40
C VAL A 34 9.79 8.55 -13.02
N ASP A 35 9.81 9.65 -13.77
CA ASP A 35 11.07 10.29 -14.16
C ASP A 35 11.64 11.09 -12.96
N SER A 36 12.97 11.12 -12.84
CA SER A 36 13.71 11.75 -11.73
C SER A 36 13.50 13.27 -11.59
N ASN A 37 12.86 13.93 -12.55
CA ASN A 37 12.53 15.35 -12.61
C ASN A 37 11.02 15.64 -12.54
N SER A 38 10.18 14.62 -12.32
CA SER A 38 8.74 14.82 -12.29
C SER A 38 8.30 15.51 -10.98
N PRO A 39 7.67 16.71 -11.02
CA PRO A 39 7.15 17.40 -9.83
C PRO A 39 6.02 16.61 -9.15
N THR A 40 5.55 15.52 -9.77
CA THR A 40 4.49 14.63 -9.28
C THR A 40 5.00 13.31 -8.68
N GLY A 41 6.31 13.15 -8.49
CA GLY A 41 6.90 11.87 -8.02
C GLY A 41 6.27 11.32 -6.73
N VAL A 42 5.95 12.19 -5.76
CA VAL A 42 5.29 11.79 -4.50
C VAL A 42 3.85 11.35 -4.74
N ALA A 43 3.10 12.06 -5.56
CA ALA A 43 1.71 11.71 -5.89
C ALA A 43 1.64 10.38 -6.68
N LEU A 44 2.61 10.13 -7.56
CA LEU A 44 2.73 8.87 -8.29
C LEU A 44 3.08 7.71 -7.37
N LEU A 45 3.96 7.93 -6.39
CA LEU A 45 4.27 6.93 -5.36
C LEU A 45 3.04 6.59 -4.51
N GLU A 46 2.27 7.59 -4.07
CA GLU A 46 1.01 7.36 -3.35
C GLU A 46 0.01 6.57 -4.20
N ALA A 47 -0.17 6.97 -5.45
CA ALA A 47 -1.05 6.28 -6.38
C ALA A 47 -0.63 4.82 -6.60
N ALA A 48 0.68 4.53 -6.67
CA ALA A 48 1.20 3.18 -6.81
C ALA A 48 0.83 2.30 -5.59
N PHE A 49 1.03 2.80 -4.37
CA PHE A 49 0.67 2.08 -3.15
C PHE A 49 -0.84 1.84 -3.05
N VAL A 50 -1.66 2.84 -3.34
CA VAL A 50 -3.13 2.72 -3.33
C VAL A 50 -3.59 1.69 -4.36
N ALA A 51 -3.04 1.72 -5.57
CA ALA A 51 -3.35 0.75 -6.62
C ALA A 51 -2.96 -0.68 -6.21
N TYR A 52 -1.79 -0.84 -5.56
CA TYR A 52 -1.35 -2.14 -5.08
C TYR A 52 -2.28 -2.69 -3.98
N ALA A 53 -2.66 -1.87 -3.02
CA ALA A 53 -3.65 -2.24 -2.00
C ALA A 53 -5.00 -2.62 -2.62
N GLY A 54 -5.48 -1.87 -3.61
CA GLY A 54 -6.69 -2.21 -4.35
C GLY A 54 -6.61 -3.59 -5.01
N ALA A 55 -5.47 -3.92 -5.63
CA ALA A 55 -5.24 -5.24 -6.20
C ALA A 55 -5.29 -6.34 -5.12
N LEU A 56 -4.63 -6.12 -3.98
CA LEU A 56 -4.65 -7.07 -2.86
C LEU A 56 -6.07 -7.34 -2.36
N ALA A 57 -6.87 -6.29 -2.15
CA ALA A 57 -8.26 -6.40 -1.73
C ALA A 57 -9.09 -7.26 -2.69
N GLY A 58 -8.91 -7.09 -4.00
CA GLY A 58 -9.61 -7.89 -5.03
C GLY A 58 -9.27 -9.38 -4.96
N GLY A 59 -8.01 -9.72 -4.66
CA GLY A 59 -7.55 -11.11 -4.58
C GLY A 59 -7.94 -11.88 -3.32
N MET A 60 -8.67 -11.26 -2.38
CA MET A 60 -9.22 -11.91 -1.18
C MET A 60 -10.51 -12.70 -1.45
N THR A 61 -11.13 -12.46 -2.60
CA THR A 61 -12.30 -13.20 -3.07
C THR A 61 -11.92 -14.65 -3.45
N PRO A 62 -12.85 -15.63 -3.36
CA PRO A 62 -14.27 -15.52 -2.99
C PRO A 62 -14.54 -15.67 -1.49
N THR A 63 -13.51 -15.82 -0.66
CA THR A 63 -13.68 -16.09 0.78
C THR A 63 -13.98 -14.82 1.57
N TYR A 64 -13.35 -13.71 1.19
CA TYR A 64 -13.53 -12.41 1.81
C TYR A 64 -13.76 -11.32 0.76
N THR A 65 -14.53 -10.31 1.14
CA THR A 65 -14.58 -9.02 0.43
C THR A 65 -13.54 -8.11 1.07
N GLY A 66 -12.46 -7.83 0.35
CA GLY A 66 -11.43 -6.88 0.78
C GLY A 66 -11.87 -5.43 0.59
N SER A 67 -11.56 -4.58 1.56
CA SER A 67 -11.66 -3.13 1.46
C SER A 67 -10.25 -2.55 1.65
N PRO A 68 -9.65 -1.94 0.61
CA PRO A 68 -8.32 -1.37 0.74
C PRO A 68 -8.32 -0.15 1.67
N PRO A 69 -7.17 0.19 2.28
CA PRO A 69 -6.93 1.48 2.91
C PRO A 69 -7.32 2.65 2.00
N PRO A 70 -7.94 3.71 2.53
CA PRO A 70 -8.32 4.87 1.74
C PRO A 70 -7.11 5.73 1.35
N ALA A 71 -7.21 6.41 0.21
CA ALA A 71 -6.31 7.52 -0.14
C ALA A 71 -6.79 8.83 0.52
N PRO A 72 -5.92 9.85 0.70
CA PRO A 72 -4.47 9.84 0.45
C PRO A 72 -3.67 9.18 1.58
N ILE A 73 -2.42 8.79 1.30
CA ILE A 73 -1.52 8.18 2.29
C ILE A 73 -0.90 9.25 3.21
N GLY A 74 -0.62 10.45 2.68
CA GLY A 74 -0.02 11.57 3.42
C GLY A 74 1.49 11.74 3.21
N LEU A 75 2.08 11.08 2.20
CA LEU A 75 3.50 11.17 1.86
C LEU A 75 3.91 12.62 1.53
N SER A 76 3.02 13.39 0.90
CA SER A 76 3.28 14.79 0.55
C SER A 76 3.54 15.66 1.78
N ALA A 77 2.77 15.46 2.86
CA ALA A 77 2.98 16.20 4.10
C ALA A 77 4.30 15.81 4.77
N LEU A 78 4.62 14.51 4.79
CA LEU A 78 5.85 14.00 5.38
C LEU A 78 7.11 14.51 4.65
N LEU A 79 7.09 14.48 3.32
CA LEU A 79 8.24 14.83 2.47
C LEU A 79 8.41 16.35 2.28
N SER A 80 7.42 17.15 2.66
CA SER A 80 7.53 18.62 2.67
C SER A 80 8.40 19.17 3.81
N SER A 81 8.82 18.33 4.77
CA SER A 81 9.68 18.75 5.88
C SER A 81 11.14 18.89 5.43
N THR A 82 11.60 20.12 5.28
CA THR A 82 12.91 20.47 4.70
C THR A 82 14.11 20.29 5.63
N SER A 83 13.95 19.67 6.82
CA SER A 83 15.01 19.61 7.84
C SER A 83 15.23 18.22 8.45
N MET A 84 14.67 17.15 7.86
CA MET A 84 14.83 15.80 8.39
C MET A 84 15.99 15.07 7.71
N ASP A 85 16.78 14.36 8.53
CA ASP A 85 17.77 13.40 8.07
C ASP A 85 17.11 12.31 7.20
N ALA A 86 17.79 11.87 6.14
CA ALA A 86 17.23 10.91 5.17
C ALA A 86 16.81 9.58 5.82
N ASN A 87 17.51 9.12 6.86
CA ASN A 87 17.13 7.89 7.57
C ASN A 87 15.87 8.10 8.42
N VAL A 88 15.71 9.30 9.00
CA VAL A 88 14.50 9.67 9.74
C VAL A 88 13.30 9.76 8.79
N VAL A 89 13.48 10.35 7.60
CA VAL A 89 12.45 10.38 6.56
C VAL A 89 12.05 8.97 6.14
N ALA A 90 13.03 8.09 5.87
CA ALA A 90 12.76 6.71 5.48
C ALA A 90 12.01 5.93 6.58
N ALA A 91 12.42 6.07 7.84
CA ALA A 91 11.73 5.45 8.97
C ALA A 91 10.28 5.95 9.12
N ASN A 92 10.07 7.27 9.03
CA ASN A 92 8.73 7.86 9.10
C ASN A 92 7.84 7.44 7.92
N MET A 93 8.42 7.32 6.71
CA MET A 93 7.71 6.80 5.54
C MET A 93 7.27 5.35 5.77
N ALA A 94 8.16 4.50 6.28
CA ALA A 94 7.82 3.11 6.59
C ALA A 94 6.71 3.04 7.64
N THR A 95 6.80 3.80 8.74
CA THR A 95 5.75 3.85 9.77
C THR A 95 4.41 4.34 9.20
N LEU A 96 4.42 5.37 8.36
CA LEU A 96 3.22 5.89 7.73
C LEU A 96 2.56 4.84 6.83
N LEU A 97 3.35 4.17 5.98
CA LEU A 97 2.87 3.13 5.08
C LEU A 97 2.32 1.91 5.83
N ILE A 98 2.98 1.47 6.92
CA ILE A 98 2.48 0.39 7.78
C ILE A 98 1.16 0.80 8.42
N THR A 99 1.10 1.99 9.00
CA THR A 99 -0.10 2.49 9.70
C THR A 99 -1.26 2.62 8.73
N TRP A 100 -1.01 3.16 7.55
CA TRP A 100 -1.98 3.26 6.47
C TRP A 100 -2.47 1.88 6.03
N ALA A 101 -1.57 0.93 5.75
CA ALA A 101 -1.93 -0.41 5.31
C ALA A 101 -2.87 -1.14 6.29
N LYS A 102 -2.66 -0.95 7.59
CA LYS A 102 -3.48 -1.55 8.66
C LYS A 102 -4.91 -0.99 8.78
N THR A 103 -5.22 0.09 8.09
CA THR A 103 -6.60 0.61 8.00
C THR A 103 -7.45 -0.15 6.99
N GLY A 104 -6.83 -0.99 6.15
CA GLY A 104 -7.52 -1.92 5.28
C GLY A 104 -8.26 -2.99 6.08
N THR A 105 -9.38 -3.47 5.54
CA THR A 105 -10.19 -4.51 6.18
C THR A 105 -10.58 -5.60 5.19
N ALA A 106 -10.99 -6.74 5.72
CA ALA A 106 -11.56 -7.82 4.95
C ALA A 106 -12.76 -8.39 5.70
N THR A 107 -13.89 -8.51 5.02
CA THR A 107 -15.11 -9.06 5.61
C THR A 107 -15.36 -10.44 5.03
N MET A 108 -15.53 -11.44 5.89
CA MET A 108 -15.82 -12.80 5.45
C MET A 108 -17.16 -12.82 4.70
N ILE A 109 -17.20 -13.44 3.53
CA ILE A 109 -18.42 -13.46 2.70
C ILE A 109 -19.49 -14.39 3.29
N ALA A 110 -19.07 -15.46 3.96
CA ALA A 110 -19.98 -16.35 4.68
C ALA A 110 -20.25 -15.84 6.11
N PRO A 111 -21.40 -16.20 6.71
CA PRO A 111 -21.65 -16.00 8.13
C PRO A 111 -20.50 -16.57 9.00
N PRO A 112 -20.09 -15.88 10.08
CA PRO A 112 -20.78 -14.75 10.71
C PRO A 112 -20.38 -13.36 10.16
N PHE A 113 -19.82 -13.26 8.95
CA PHE A 113 -19.39 -11.99 8.34
C PHE A 113 -18.31 -11.28 9.17
N THR A 114 -17.39 -12.04 9.73
CA THR A 114 -16.28 -11.52 10.55
C THR A 114 -15.47 -10.50 9.76
N VAL A 115 -15.23 -9.34 10.38
CA VAL A 115 -14.33 -8.31 9.85
C VAL A 115 -12.94 -8.50 10.45
N LEU A 116 -11.94 -8.52 9.59
CA LEU A 116 -10.52 -8.58 9.94
C LEU A 116 -9.84 -7.29 9.48
N ASN A 117 -8.92 -6.77 10.29
CA ASN A 117 -8.00 -5.74 9.84
C ASN A 117 -6.84 -6.40 9.08
N TRP A 118 -6.30 -5.68 8.10
CA TRP A 118 -5.04 -6.09 7.48
C TRP A 118 -3.92 -5.98 8.53
N ASN A 119 -2.98 -6.93 8.51
CA ASN A 119 -1.86 -6.99 9.46
C ASN A 119 -0.53 -6.78 8.77
#